data_AF-A0A0N7J0P1-F1
#
_entry.id   AF-A0A0N7J0P1-F1
#
_cell.length_a   1.000
_cell.length_b   1.000
_cell.length_c   1.000
_cell.angle_alpha   90.00
_cell.angle_beta   90.00
_cell.angle_gamma   90.00
#
_symmetry.space_group_name_H-M   'P 1'
#
loop_
_entity.id
_entity.type
_entity.pdbx_description
1 polymer ?
#
loop_
_entity_poly.entity_id
_entity_poly.type
_entity_poly.pdbx_seq_one_letter_code
_entity_poly.pdbx_strand_id
1 'polypeptide(L)'
;TSEESIIRFVMRQTEFSESLVRSLLNHLGFAQETLTKPLCTLSGGEATRLTIALLFTKPSNVLLLDEPTNFIDMATIEALEKLMQIYPGTILFT
;
A
#
# COMPACT_ATOMS: atom_id res chain seq x y z
N THR A 1 16.32 10.03 -10.00
CA THR A 1 15.94 9.09 -11.08
C THR A 1 14.43 8.91 -11.03
N SER A 2 13.67 9.69 -11.80
CA SER A 2 12.24 9.97 -11.54
C SER A 2 11.25 9.19 -12.44
N GLU A 3 11.69 8.13 -13.13
CA GLU A 3 10.86 7.37 -14.08
C GLU A 3 10.47 5.96 -13.61
N GLU A 4 10.77 5.62 -12.35
CA GLU A 4 10.37 4.31 -11.82
C GLU A 4 8.84 4.23 -11.68
N SER A 5 8.26 3.17 -12.25
CA SER A 5 6.82 2.92 -12.16
C SER A 5 6.44 2.44 -10.76
N ILE A 6 5.19 2.72 -10.36
CA ILE A 6 4.67 2.34 -9.04
C ILE A 6 4.85 0.84 -8.78
N ILE A 7 4.50 0.00 -9.76
CA ILE A 7 4.63 -1.45 -9.59
C ILE A 7 6.07 -1.88 -9.38
N ARG A 8 7.03 -1.34 -10.14
CA ARG A 8 8.46 -1.68 -9.99
C ARG A 8 8.99 -1.25 -8.62
N PHE A 9 8.57 -0.08 -8.15
CA PHE A 9 8.95 0.41 -6.84
C PHE A 9 8.50 -0.50 -5.71
N VAL A 10 7.24 -0.97 -5.75
CA VAL A 10 6.72 -1.89 -4.73
C VAL A 10 7.40 -3.25 -4.82
N MET A 11 7.58 -3.79 -6.04
CA MET A 11 8.24 -5.08 -6.27
C MET A 11 9.70 -5.11 -5.76
N ARG A 12 10.39 -3.97 -5.69
CA ARG A 12 11.73 -3.89 -5.09
C ARG A 12 11.74 -4.03 -3.57
N GLN A 13 10.59 -3.82 -2.92
CA GLN A 13 10.47 -3.77 -1.47
C GLN A 13 9.79 -5.00 -0.87
N THR A 14 9.43 -5.98 -1.70
CA THR A 14 8.66 -7.16 -1.29
C THR A 14 9.14 -8.41 -2.00
N GLU A 15 8.97 -9.54 -1.33
CA GLU A 15 9.19 -10.88 -1.90
C GLU A 15 7.88 -11.47 -2.47
N PHE A 16 6.77 -10.73 -2.40
CA PHE A 16 5.49 -11.17 -2.92
C PHE A 16 5.48 -11.25 -4.45
N SER A 17 4.70 -12.19 -4.98
CA SER A 17 4.46 -12.30 -6.42
C SER A 17 3.81 -11.04 -6.97
N GLU A 18 4.13 -10.68 -8.22
CA GLU A 18 3.54 -9.50 -8.88
C GLU A 18 2.01 -9.53 -8.91
N SER A 19 1.40 -10.70 -9.08
CA SER A 19 -0.07 -10.87 -9.04
C SER A 19 -0.66 -10.44 -7.69
N LEU A 20 -0.02 -10.82 -6.59
CA LEU A 20 -0.43 -10.42 -5.24
C LEU A 20 -0.25 -8.92 -5.03
N VAL A 21 0.87 -8.35 -5.48
CA VAL A 21 1.11 -6.90 -5.41
C VAL A 21 0.07 -6.12 -6.21
N ARG A 22 -0.27 -6.57 -7.43
CA ARG A 22 -1.34 -5.96 -8.24
C ARG A 22 -2.69 -6.04 -7.55
N SER A 23 -3.02 -7.20 -6.95
CA SER A 23 -4.24 -7.36 -6.17
C SER A 23 -4.26 -6.41 -4.97
N LEU A 24 -3.16 -6.30 -4.22
CA LEU A 24 -3.04 -5.39 -3.08
C LEU A 24 -3.27 -3.93 -3.50
N LEU A 25 -2.58 -3.47 -4.55
CA LEU A 25 -2.72 -2.11 -5.05
C LEU A 25 -4.13 -1.84 -5.60
N ASN A 26 -4.77 -2.83 -6.22
CA ASN A 26 -6.17 -2.72 -6.65
C ASN A 26 -7.13 -2.54 -5.46
N HIS A 27 -6.94 -3.30 -4.36
CA HIS A 27 -7.73 -3.12 -3.13
C HIS A 27 -7.55 -1.73 -2.50
N LEU A 28 -6.42 -1.08 -2.75
CA LEU A 28 -6.13 0.30 -2.36
C LEU A 28 -6.56 1.34 -3.42
N GLY A 29 -7.37 0.94 -4.41
CA GLY A 29 -7.94 1.84 -5.40
C GLY A 29 -6.99 2.26 -6.53
N PHE A 30 -5.85 1.59 -6.71
CA PHE A 30 -4.98 1.85 -7.86
C PHE A 30 -5.51 1.11 -9.11
N ALA A 31 -5.89 1.88 -10.12
CA ALA A 31 -6.19 1.34 -11.45
C ALA A 31 -4.94 0.73 -12.11
N GLN A 32 -5.12 -0.30 -12.93
CA GLN A 32 -4.02 -0.99 -13.62
C GLN A 32 -3.16 -0.03 -14.47
N GLU A 33 -3.79 0.94 -15.12
CA GLU A 33 -3.13 1.96 -15.91
C GLU A 33 -2.25 2.90 -15.07
N THR A 34 -2.62 3.12 -13.81
CA THR A 34 -1.85 3.95 -12.88
C THR A 34 -0.57 3.22 -12.46
N LEU A 35 -0.58 1.89 -12.35
CA LEU A 35 0.57 1.09 -11.91
C LEU A 35 1.81 1.25 -12.81
N THR A 36 1.61 1.55 -14.09
CA THR A 36 2.67 1.78 -15.07
C THR A 36 3.17 3.23 -15.11
N LYS A 37 2.46 4.17 -14.47
CA LYS A 37 2.85 5.58 -14.44
C LYS A 37 4.06 5.79 -13.52
N PRO A 38 4.86 6.84 -13.76
CA PRO A 38 5.96 7.21 -12.87
C PRO A 38 5.46 7.57 -11.47
N LEU A 39 6.21 7.20 -10.44
CA LEU A 39 5.93 7.52 -9.03
C LEU A 39 5.68 9.02 -8.78
N CYS A 40 6.40 9.89 -9.50
CA CYS A 40 6.27 11.34 -9.33
C CYS A 40 4.91 11.92 -9.79
N THR A 41 4.06 11.09 -10.41
CA THR A 41 2.71 11.49 -10.85
C THR A 41 1.64 11.25 -9.79
N LEU A 42 1.99 10.63 -8.66
CA LEU A 42 1.05 10.35 -7.58
C LEU A 42 0.57 11.64 -6.91
N SER A 43 -0.75 11.73 -6.74
CA SER A 43 -1.35 12.69 -5.82
C SER A 43 -0.93 12.40 -4.38
N GLY A 44 -1.09 13.38 -3.49
CA GLY A 44 -0.78 13.19 -2.06
C GLY A 44 -1.55 12.00 -1.44
N GLY A 45 -2.83 11.84 -1.78
CA GLY A 45 -3.64 10.71 -1.30
C GLY A 45 -3.18 9.36 -1.85
N GLU A 46 -2.79 9.28 -3.12
CA GLU A 46 -2.22 8.06 -3.68
C GLU A 46 -0.85 7.73 -3.07
N ALA A 47 -0.01 8.74 -2.79
CA ALA A 47 1.25 8.52 -2.08
C ALA A 47 1.03 7.94 -0.68
N THR A 48 0.00 8.40 0.04
CA THR A 48 -0.37 7.83 1.34
C THR A 48 -0.87 6.39 1.21
N ARG A 49 -1.76 6.11 0.25
CA ARG A 49 -2.23 4.73 -0.01
C ARG A 49 -1.11 3.79 -0.41
N LEU A 50 -0.15 4.25 -1.21
CA LEU A 50 1.03 3.48 -1.57
C LEU A 50 1.89 3.17 -0.33
N THR A 51 2.05 4.14 0.57
CA THR A 51 2.79 3.94 1.83
C THR A 51 2.11 2.89 2.70
N ILE A 52 0.77 2.91 2.79
CA ILE A 52 0.01 1.86 3.46
C ILE A 52 0.24 0.51 2.79
N ALA A 53 0.18 0.43 1.46
CA ALA A 53 0.48 -0.82 0.73
C ALA A 53 1.82 -1.42 1.18
N LEU A 54 2.85 -0.58 1.26
CA LEU A 54 4.21 -1.00 1.62
C LEU A 54 4.34 -1.54 3.05
N LEU A 55 3.47 -1.14 3.98
CA LEU A 55 3.43 -1.71 5.33
C LEU A 55 3.03 -3.20 5.28
N PHE A 56 2.11 -3.55 4.39
CA PHE A 56 1.60 -4.92 4.25
C PHE A 56 2.43 -5.79 3.32
N THR A 57 3.35 -5.21 2.54
CA THR A 57 4.20 -5.99 1.62
C THR A 57 5.48 -6.52 2.25
N LYS A 58 5.79 -6.14 3.50
CA LYS A 58 6.93 -6.67 4.24
C LYS A 58 6.49 -7.84 5.11
N PRO A 59 7.28 -8.92 5.17
CA PRO A 59 7.02 -10.00 6.10
C PRO A 59 7.29 -9.48 7.52
N SER A 60 6.23 -9.23 8.28
CA SER A 60 6.31 -8.85 9.70
C SER A 60 5.33 -9.68 10.54
N ASN A 61 5.76 -10.08 11.73
CA ASN A 61 4.89 -10.77 12.68
C ASN A 61 4.00 -9.79 13.45
N VAL A 62 4.46 -8.54 13.60
CA VAL A 62 3.76 -7.47 14.32
C VAL A 62 3.83 -6.19 13.49
N LEU A 63 2.68 -5.55 13.29
CA LEU A 63 2.55 -4.23 12.67
C LEU A 63 2.14 -3.22 13.75
N LEU A 64 2.93 -2.16 13.92
CA LEU A 64 2.63 -1.06 14.82
C LEU A 64 2.07 0.10 14.00
N LEU A 65 0.86 0.53 14.35
CA LEU A 65 0.16 1.64 13.70
C LEU A 65 -0.12 2.72 14.74
N ASP A 66 0.59 3.84 14.64
CA ASP A 66 0.41 5.01 15.50
C ASP A 66 -0.48 6.03 14.77
N GLU A 67 -1.65 6.33 15.32
CA GLU A 67 -2.65 7.23 14.71
C GLU A 67 -2.88 7.02 13.19
N PRO A 68 -3.10 5.77 12.72
CA PRO A 68 -3.07 5.43 11.29
C PRO A 68 -4.22 6.04 10.48
N THR A 69 -5.24 6.58 11.16
CA THR A 69 -6.40 7.24 10.55
C THR A 69 -6.21 8.74 10.35
N ASN A 70 -5.11 9.31 10.83
CA ASN A 70 -4.89 10.75 10.73
C ASN A 70 -4.55 11.15 9.29
N PHE A 71 -5.19 12.22 8.79
CA PHE A 71 -4.98 12.75 7.43
C PHE A 71 -5.24 11.79 6.26
N ILE A 72 -5.94 10.67 6.47
CA ILE A 72 -6.36 9.78 5.39
C ILE A 72 -7.84 9.97 5.03
N ASP A 73 -8.14 9.89 3.73
CA ASP A 73 -9.51 9.95 3.22
C ASP A 73 -10.29 8.66 3.55
N MET A 74 -11.62 8.72 3.49
CA MET A 74 -12.49 7.58 3.81
C MET A 74 -12.17 6.34 2.97
N ALA A 75 -11.86 6.53 1.67
CA ALA A 75 -11.50 5.44 0.77
C ALA A 75 -10.23 4.70 1.22
N THR A 76 -9.26 5.44 1.77
CA THR A 76 -8.02 4.88 2.31
C THR A 76 -8.26 4.15 3.63
N ILE A 77 -9.15 4.65 4.49
CA ILE A 77 -9.56 3.97 5.73
C ILE A 77 -10.18 2.61 5.39
N GLU A 78 -11.15 2.56 4.49
CA GLU A 78 -11.80 1.30 4.08
C GLU A 78 -10.81 0.29 3.49
N ALA A 79 -9.82 0.78 2.74
CA ALA A 79 -8.78 -0.08 2.19
C ALA A 79 -7.86 -0.62 3.30
N LEU A 80 -7.45 0.23 4.25
CA LEU A 80 -6.66 -0.17 5.41
C LEU A 80 -7.38 -1.24 6.24
N GLU A 81 -8.67 -1.05 6.53
CA GLU A 81 -9.49 -2.02 7.26
C GLU A 81 -9.51 -3.39 6.58
N LYS A 82 -9.68 -3.43 5.25
CA LYS A 82 -9.64 -4.68 4.47
C LYS A 82 -8.29 -5.37 4.56
N LEU A 83 -7.19 -4.61 4.50
CA LEU A 83 -5.84 -5.17 4.62
C LEU A 83 -5.55 -5.71 6.01
N MET A 84 -6.02 -5.01 7.05
CA MET A 84 -5.89 -5.45 8.43
C MET A 84 -6.61 -6.78 8.69
N GLN A 85 -7.78 -7.00 8.10
CA GLN A 85 -8.55 -8.25 8.28
C GLN A 85 -7.86 -9.49 7.70
N ILE A 86 -7.04 -9.32 6.65
CA ILE A 86 -6.33 -10.42 5.99
C ILE A 86 -4.87 -10.54 6.43
N TYR A 87 -4.40 -9.63 7.28
CA TYR A 87 -3.02 -9.64 7.74
C TYR A 87 -2.79 -10.82 8.70
N PRO A 88 -1.83 -11.71 8.41
CA PRO A 88 -1.63 -12.93 9.21
C PRO A 88 -0.94 -12.67 10.55
N GLY A 89 -0.32 -11.50 10.72
CA GLY A 89 0.38 -11.11 11.94
C GLY A 89 -0.53 -10.43 12.97
N THR A 90 0.09 -9.93 14.04
CA THR A 90 -0.59 -9.08 15.03
C THR A 90 -0.52 -7.62 14.61
N ILE A 91 -1.61 -6.89 14.79
CA ILE A 91 -1.64 -5.43 14.60
C ILE A 91 -1.85 -4.79 15.96
N LEU A 92 -1.01 -3.82 16.29
CA LEU A 92 -1.11 -3.04 17.52
C LEU A 92 -1.30 -1.57 17.18
N PHE A 93 -2.31 -0.98 17.80
CA PHE A 93 -2.64 0.43 17.71
C PHE A 93 -2.09 1.13 18.95
N THR A 94 -1.44 2.28 18.76
CA THR A 94 -0.98 3.15 19.85
C THR A 94 -1.69 4.49 19.82
#